data_AF-A0A2N2TI26-F1
#
_entry.id   AF-A0A2N2TI26-F1
#
_cell.length_a   1.000
_cell.length_b   1.000
_cell.length_c   1.000
_cell.angle_alpha   90.00
_cell.angle_beta   90.00
_cell.angle_gamma   90.00
#
_symmetry.space_group_name_H-M   'P 1'
#
loop_
_entity.id
_entity.type
_entity.pdbx_description
1 polymer ?
#
loop_
_entity_poly.entity_id
_entity_poly.type
_entity_poly.pdbx_seq_one_letter_code
_entity_poly.pdbx_strand_id
1 'polypeptide(L)' 'LGVALDGAANDRHATRISRDASKVDVLVLPTNEEWMIAQHTAALI' A
#
# COMPACT_ATOMS: atom_id res chain seq x y z
N LEU A 1 -16.77 8.29 -0.12
CA LEU A 1 -15.54 7.61 0.37
C LEU A 1 -14.61 8.55 1.14
N GLY A 2 -14.56 9.86 0.84
CA GLY A 2 -13.80 10.82 1.66
C GLY A 2 -12.28 10.78 1.44
N VAL A 3 -11.85 10.32 0.26
CA VAL A 3 -10.44 10.22 -0.12
C VAL A 3 -9.97 11.54 -0.73
N ALA A 4 -8.80 12.03 -0.30
CA ALA A 4 -8.09 13.13 -0.94
C ALA A 4 -6.64 12.70 -1.25
N LEU A 5 -6.26 12.70 -2.52
CA LEU A 5 -4.92 12.26 -2.96
C LEU A 5 -3.93 13.43 -3.05
N ASP A 6 -2.69 13.15 -2.65
CA ASP A 6 -1.52 13.99 -2.93
C ASP A 6 -0.87 13.51 -4.24
N GLY A 7 -1.03 14.28 -5.32
CA GLY A 7 -0.47 13.96 -6.62
C GLY A 7 1.05 13.92 -6.63
N ALA A 8 1.72 14.85 -5.93
CA ALA A 8 3.18 14.87 -5.87
C ALA A 8 3.74 13.68 -5.06
N ALA A 9 2.99 13.19 -4.06
CA ALA A 9 3.32 11.95 -3.35
C ALA A 9 3.13 10.71 -4.21
N ASN A 10 2.06 10.69 -4.99
CA ASN A 10 1.79 9.62 -5.94
C ASN A 10 2.87 9.52 -7.02
N ASP A 11 3.24 10.64 -7.63
CA ASP A 11 4.21 10.68 -8.73
C ASP A 11 5.63 10.25 -8.30
N ARG A 12 6.00 10.49 -7.03
CA ARG A 12 7.28 10.03 -6.47
C ARG A 12 7.21 8.62 -5.86
N HIS A 13 6.09 7.92 -5.99
CA HIS A 13 5.83 6.60 -5.39
C HIS A 13 6.06 6.57 -3.86
N ALA A 14 5.58 7.58 -3.14
CA ALA A 14 5.68 7.61 -1.68
C ALA A 14 4.79 6.53 -1.03
N THR A 15 5.17 6.10 0.18
CA THR A 15 4.41 5.08 0.94
C THR A 15 2.99 5.52 1.29
N ARG A 16 2.77 6.81 1.55
CA ARG A 16 1.45 7.40 1.76
C ARG A 16 1.17 8.45 0.69
N ILE A 17 0.02 8.34 0.05
CA ILE A 17 -0.41 9.22 -1.03
C ILE A 17 -1.75 9.91 -0.75
N SER A 18 -2.30 9.76 0.46
CA SER A 18 -3.40 10.61 0.94
C SER A 18 -2.87 11.95 1.46
N ARG A 19 -3.63 13.02 1.24
CA ARG A 19 -3.43 14.31 1.91
C ARG A 19 -3.88 14.20 3.37
N ASP A 20 -3.37 15.09 4.23
CA ASP A 20 -3.76 15.17 5.65
C ASP A 20 -5.27 15.40 5.85
N ALA A 21 -5.93 16.06 4.90
CA ALA A 21 -7.38 16.29 4.93
C ALA A 21 -8.23 15.07 4.50
N SER A 22 -7.59 13.98 4.04
CA SER A 22 -8.29 12.75 3.66
C SER A 22 -8.89 12.09 4.90
N LYS A 23 -10.14 11.60 4.80
CA LYS A 23 -10.80 10.88 5.90
C LYS A 23 -10.27 9.47 6.10
N VAL A 24 -9.53 8.95 5.13
CA VAL A 24 -8.91 7.63 5.14
C VAL A 24 -7.50 7.70 4.58
N ASP A 25 -6.64 6.80 5.03
CA ASP A 25 -5.29 6.67 4.49
C ASP A 25 -5.29 5.93 3.16
N VAL A 26 -4.43 6.39 2.25
CA VAL A 26 -4.16 5.70 0.98
C VAL A 26 -2.66 5.44 0.93
N LEU A 27 -2.30 4.16 0.88
CA LEU A 27 -0.93 3.69 0.97
C LEU A 27 -0.52 2.96 -0.31
N VAL A 28 0.76 3.05 -0.66
CA VAL A 28 1.41 2.21 -1.66
C VAL A 28 2.18 1.14 -0.92
N LEU A 29 1.73 -0.11 -1.02
CA LEU A 29 2.37 -1.26 -0.42
C LEU A 29 2.89 -2.17 -1.54
N PRO A 30 4.21 -2.43 -1.63
CA PRO A 30 4.71 -3.40 -2.58
C PRO A 30 4.19 -4.79 -2.19
N THR A 31 3.65 -5.51 -3.17
CA THR A 31 3.37 -6.94 -3.01
C THR A 31 4.67 -7.73 -3.15
N ASN A 32 4.72 -8.91 -2.53
CA ASN A 32 5.77 -9.90 -2.73
C ASN A 32 5.10 -11.27 -2.84
N GLU A 33 4.83 -11.67 -4.07
CA GLU A 33 4.04 -12.87 -4.38
C GLU A 33 4.83 -14.13 -4.01
N GLU A 34 6.14 -14.14 -4.25
CA GLU A 34 7.03 -15.25 -3.91
C GLU A 34 7.09 -15.47 -2.41
N TRP A 35 7.17 -14.41 -1.62
CA TRP A 35 7.15 -14.51 -0.15
C TRP A 35 5.79 -14.98 0.36
N MET A 36 4.70 -14.47 -0.21
CA MET A 36 3.35 -14.94 0.12
C MET A 36 3.23 -16.45 -0.14
N ILE A 37 3.65 -16.93 -1.30
CA ILE A 37 3.63 -18.38 -1.63
C ILE A 37 4.50 -19.16 -0.65
N ALA A 38 5.76 -18.73 -0.43
CA ALA A 38 6.69 -19.43 0.46
C ALA A 38 6.14 -19.53 1.89
N GLN A 39 5.57 -18.44 2.43
CA GLN A 39 4.97 -18.42 3.75
C GLN A 39 3.80 -19.40 3.85
N HIS A 40 2.91 -19.43 2.85
CA HIS A 40 1.75 -20.32 2.87
C HIS A 40 2.15 -21.79 2.69
N THR A 41 3.13 -22.08 1.82
CA THR A 41 3.68 -23.43 1.68
C THR A 41 4.36 -23.90 2.96
N ALA A 42 5.16 -23.05 3.61
CA ALA A 42 5.81 -23.37 4.88
C ALA A 42 4.81 -23.64 6.00
N ALA A 43 3.63 -23.02 5.98
CA ALA A 43 2.58 -23.25 6.96
C ALA A 43 1.87 -24.62 6.84
N LEU A 44 2.11 -25.37 5.77
CA LEU A 44 1.51 -26.69 5.52
C LEU A 44 2.37 -27.86 6.01
N ILE A 45 3.58 -27.60 6.52
CA ILE A 45 4.57 -28.59 6.96
C ILE A 45 4.84 -28.39 8.45
#